data_AF-A0A4E0RTD4-F1
#
_entry.id   AF-A0A4E0RTD4-F1
#
_cell.length_a   1.000
_cell.length_b   1.000
_cell.length_c   1.000
_cell.angle_alpha   90.00
_cell.angle_beta   90.00
_cell.angle_gamma   90.00
#
_symmetry.space_group_name_H-M   'P 1'
#
loop_
_entity.id
_entity.type
_entity.pdbx_description
1 polymer ?
#
loop_
_entity_poly.entity_id
_entity_poly.type
_entity_poly.pdbx_seq_one_letter_code
_entity_poly.pdbx_strand_id
1 'polypeptide(L)'
;MDGIKKKMIAMKLEKENALERAVQYEGELKKKEQEREKKETDIAELNNKLKQAQTDCDEIQESLQEALNKMEETDKRATNAEAEVAAMTRRIRLLEEDLEVSSSRLTETLSKLEEASKTAEESERERKNLESRSIADDERLSQLEDQQKEAKYIAEDADRKYDEAARKLAIVEVDFERAESRLEAAESKIVELEEELRVVGNNMKALEISEQESAQREESYEETIRDLTERLKAAEQRAAEAERQVSKLQNEVDHLEGAVHRDFFGVLASGMRLYRRLHRFVGFLMHNMNAESRANAAEAEVNRRTQEIKRTKDDLLAEKVRYKDLSGELDQTFAELTGY
;
A
#
# COMPACT_ATOMS: atom_id res chain seq x y z
N MET A 1 -136.98 176.65 -109.44
CA MET A 1 -135.95 175.93 -110.24
C MET A 1 -134.62 175.73 -109.49
N ASP A 2 -134.41 176.29 -108.28
CA ASP A 2 -133.16 176.15 -107.50
C ASP A 2 -133.08 174.95 -106.52
N GLY A 3 -134.20 174.36 -106.12
CA GLY A 3 -134.19 173.25 -105.15
C GLY A 3 -133.65 171.92 -105.67
N ILE A 4 -133.73 171.68 -106.99
CA ILE A 4 -133.34 170.42 -107.61
C ILE A 4 -131.82 170.32 -107.77
N LYS A 5 -131.13 171.44 -108.08
CA LYS A 5 -129.67 171.47 -108.20
C LYS A 5 -128.96 171.22 -106.86
N LYS A 6 -129.44 171.78 -105.75
CA LYS A 6 -128.86 171.54 -104.41
C LYS A 6 -128.99 170.08 -103.96
N LYS A 7 -130.12 169.43 -104.25
CA LYS A 7 -130.33 168.01 -103.91
C LYS A 7 -129.45 167.08 -104.75
N MET A 8 -129.22 167.42 -106.01
CA MET A 8 -128.33 166.65 -106.90
C MET A 8 -126.86 166.76 -106.47
N ILE A 9 -126.41 167.94 -106.04
CA ILE A 9 -125.05 168.14 -105.50
C ILE A 9 -124.87 167.41 -104.16
N ALA A 10 -125.87 167.47 -103.28
CA ALA A 10 -125.85 166.73 -102.01
C ALA A 10 -125.80 165.21 -102.22
N MET A 11 -126.62 164.66 -103.13
CA MET A 11 -126.59 163.22 -103.45
C MET A 11 -125.30 162.80 -104.13
N LYS A 12 -124.68 163.67 -104.95
CA LYS A 12 -123.39 163.36 -105.57
C LYS A 12 -122.27 163.31 -104.52
N LEU A 13 -122.27 164.23 -103.56
CA LEU A 13 -121.33 164.25 -102.44
C LEU A 13 -121.56 163.08 -101.47
N GLU A 14 -122.81 162.71 -101.19
CA GLU A 14 -123.14 161.51 -100.40
C GLU A 14 -122.69 160.23 -101.10
N LYS A 15 -122.85 160.15 -102.43
CA LYS A 15 -122.36 159.02 -103.23
C LYS A 15 -120.83 158.94 -103.21
N GLU A 16 -120.13 160.07 -103.38
CA GLU A 16 -118.67 160.14 -103.32
C GLU A 16 -118.14 159.77 -101.92
N ASN A 17 -118.75 160.27 -100.84
CA ASN A 17 -118.42 159.89 -99.46
C ASN A 17 -118.71 158.40 -99.16
N ALA A 18 -119.79 157.85 -99.71
CA ALA A 18 -120.10 156.42 -99.58
C ALA A 18 -119.10 155.55 -100.33
N LEU A 19 -118.64 156.01 -101.51
CA LEU A 19 -117.58 155.36 -102.28
C LEU A 19 -116.23 155.42 -101.57
N GLU A 20 -115.84 156.56 -101.00
CA GLU A 20 -114.60 156.66 -100.20
C GLU A 20 -114.63 155.77 -98.95
N ARG A 21 -115.78 155.70 -98.25
CA ARG A 21 -115.95 154.77 -97.13
C ARG A 21 -115.87 153.32 -97.58
N ALA A 22 -116.46 152.96 -98.74
CA ALA A 22 -116.36 151.62 -99.29
C ALA A 22 -114.91 151.26 -99.63
N VAL A 23 -114.14 152.17 -100.24
CA VAL A 23 -112.72 151.96 -100.55
C VAL A 23 -111.87 151.86 -99.27
N GLN A 24 -112.15 152.68 -98.25
CA GLN A 24 -111.49 152.55 -96.94
C GLN A 24 -111.79 151.20 -96.30
N TYR A 25 -113.05 150.78 -96.26
CA TYR A 25 -113.43 149.49 -95.70
C TYR A 25 -112.88 148.31 -96.49
N GLU A 26 -112.78 148.39 -97.82
CA GLU A 26 -112.08 147.37 -98.64
C GLU A 26 -110.58 147.32 -98.33
N GLY A 27 -109.94 148.47 -98.11
CA GLY A 27 -108.54 148.55 -97.72
C GLY A 27 -108.28 147.97 -96.32
N GLU A 28 -109.16 148.25 -95.37
CA GLU A 28 -109.12 147.67 -94.02
C GLU A 28 -109.43 146.17 -94.04
N LEU A 29 -110.39 145.72 -94.84
CA LEU A 29 -110.72 144.31 -95.04
C LEU A 29 -109.49 143.56 -95.56
N LYS A 30 -108.83 144.06 -96.62
CA LYS A 30 -107.60 143.45 -97.15
C LYS A 30 -106.47 143.38 -96.13
N LYS A 31 -106.28 144.44 -95.31
CA LYS A 31 -105.28 144.42 -94.22
C LYS A 31 -105.62 143.36 -93.18
N LYS A 32 -106.89 143.25 -92.80
CA LYS A 32 -107.36 142.25 -91.83
C LYS A 32 -107.30 140.83 -92.38
N GLU A 33 -107.55 140.64 -93.67
CA GLU A 33 -107.36 139.35 -94.36
C GLU A 33 -105.89 138.94 -94.40
N GLN A 34 -104.97 139.86 -94.73
CA GLN A 34 -103.53 139.60 -94.66
C GLN A 34 -103.04 139.32 -93.23
N GLU A 35 -103.56 140.03 -92.23
CA GLU A 35 -103.28 139.72 -90.81
C GLU A 35 -103.85 138.37 -90.39
N ARG A 36 -105.02 137.98 -90.89
CA ARG A 36 -105.63 136.67 -90.64
C ARG A 36 -104.79 135.56 -91.27
N GLU A 37 -104.38 135.73 -92.51
CA GLU A 37 -103.57 134.77 -93.24
C GLU A 37 -102.20 134.57 -92.58
N LYS A 38 -101.53 135.67 -92.16
CA LYS A 38 -100.29 135.57 -91.35
C LYS A 38 -100.50 134.84 -90.03
N LYS A 39 -101.60 135.10 -89.33
CA LYS A 39 -101.91 134.38 -88.08
C LYS A 39 -102.25 132.92 -88.34
N GLU A 40 -102.93 132.59 -89.43
CA GLU A 40 -103.20 131.20 -89.83
C GLU A 40 -101.89 130.46 -90.16
N THR A 41 -100.93 131.11 -90.84
CA THR A 41 -99.61 130.53 -91.08
C THR A 41 -98.81 130.36 -89.79
N ASP A 42 -98.80 131.36 -88.90
CA ASP A 42 -98.10 131.28 -87.61
C ASP A 42 -98.70 130.18 -86.71
N ILE A 43 -100.02 130.03 -86.70
CA ILE A 43 -100.72 128.96 -85.99
C ILE A 43 -100.36 127.59 -86.58
N ALA A 44 -100.27 127.46 -87.91
CA ALA A 44 -99.85 126.22 -88.55
C ALA A 44 -98.40 125.85 -88.19
N GLU A 45 -97.49 126.83 -88.20
CA GLU A 45 -96.09 126.63 -87.80
C GLU A 45 -95.96 126.26 -86.31
N LEU A 46 -96.67 126.94 -85.42
CA LEU A 46 -96.69 126.63 -83.98
C LEU A 46 -97.28 125.25 -83.71
N ASN A 47 -98.34 124.86 -84.42
CA ASN A 47 -98.91 123.52 -84.31
C ASN A 47 -97.93 122.44 -84.79
N ASN A 48 -97.16 122.70 -85.86
CA ASN A 48 -96.13 121.77 -86.32
C ASN A 48 -94.97 121.68 -85.30
N LYS A 49 -94.53 122.80 -84.74
CA LYS A 49 -93.50 122.82 -83.67
C LYS A 49 -93.99 122.11 -82.40
N LEU A 50 -95.26 122.29 -82.03
CA LEU A 50 -95.87 121.60 -80.90
C LEU A 50 -95.90 120.08 -81.13
N LYS A 51 -96.30 119.64 -82.32
CA LYS A 51 -96.29 118.22 -82.69
C LYS A 51 -94.88 117.64 -82.66
N GLN A 52 -93.89 118.35 -83.22
CA GLN A 52 -92.50 117.91 -83.18
C GLN A 52 -92.00 117.80 -81.73
N ALA A 53 -92.25 118.81 -80.90
CA ALA A 53 -91.85 118.79 -79.49
C ALA A 53 -92.56 117.68 -78.69
N GLN A 54 -93.80 117.33 -79.05
CA GLN A 54 -94.51 116.18 -78.47
C GLN A 54 -93.83 114.87 -78.86
N THR A 55 -93.52 114.68 -80.15
CA THR A 55 -92.80 113.49 -80.63
C THR A 55 -91.42 113.38 -79.97
N ASP A 56 -90.65 114.47 -79.90
CA ASP A 56 -89.35 114.49 -79.24
C ASP A 56 -89.49 114.17 -77.73
N CYS A 57 -90.55 114.66 -77.07
CA CYS A 57 -90.82 114.35 -75.67
C CYS A 57 -91.15 112.88 -75.46
N ASP A 58 -91.96 112.28 -76.33
CA ASP A 58 -92.31 110.86 -76.28
C ASP A 58 -91.08 109.98 -76.53
N GLU A 59 -90.24 110.33 -77.52
CA GLU A 59 -88.98 109.64 -77.82
C GLU A 59 -87.98 109.72 -76.66
N ILE A 60 -87.85 110.89 -76.03
CA ILE A 60 -87.00 111.07 -74.84
C ILE A 60 -87.55 110.28 -73.65
N GLN A 61 -88.86 110.21 -73.48
CA GLN A 61 -89.48 109.42 -72.42
C GLN A 61 -89.25 107.92 -72.61
N GLU A 62 -89.43 107.40 -73.82
CA GLU A 62 -89.11 105.98 -74.12
C GLU A 62 -87.62 105.69 -73.91
N SER A 63 -86.73 106.56 -74.41
CA SER A 63 -85.29 106.41 -74.24
C SER A 63 -84.87 106.45 -72.76
N LEU A 64 -85.49 107.35 -71.97
CA LEU A 64 -85.27 107.42 -70.52
C LEU A 64 -85.74 106.15 -69.83
N GLN A 65 -86.92 105.63 -70.18
CA GLN A 65 -87.45 104.41 -69.59
C GLN A 65 -86.57 103.19 -69.91
N GLU A 66 -86.07 103.09 -71.15
CA GLU A 66 -85.11 102.04 -71.52
C GLU A 66 -83.79 102.17 -70.74
N ALA A 67 -83.27 103.38 -70.57
CA ALA A 67 -82.05 103.64 -69.81
C ALA A 67 -82.22 103.26 -68.33
N LEU A 68 -83.37 103.60 -67.73
CA LEU A 68 -83.70 103.20 -66.36
C LEU A 68 -83.80 101.69 -66.21
N ASN A 69 -84.48 100.99 -67.13
CA ASN A 69 -84.57 99.54 -67.11
C ASN A 69 -83.18 98.87 -67.23
N LYS A 70 -82.33 99.39 -68.14
CA LYS A 70 -80.94 98.92 -68.28
C LYS A 70 -80.13 99.17 -67.01
N MET A 71 -80.29 100.33 -66.38
CA MET A 71 -79.62 100.66 -65.12
C MET A 71 -80.03 99.69 -64.00
N GLU A 72 -81.33 99.42 -63.84
CA GLU A 72 -81.82 98.47 -62.85
C GLU A 72 -81.30 97.04 -63.09
N GLU A 73 -81.23 96.60 -64.35
CA GLU A 73 -80.64 95.30 -64.69
C GLU A 73 -79.14 95.24 -64.36
N THR A 74 -78.39 96.31 -64.65
CA THR A 74 -76.97 96.38 -64.31
C THR A 74 -76.75 96.40 -62.80
N ASP A 75 -77.57 97.12 -62.04
CA ASP A 75 -77.50 97.17 -60.58
C ASP A 75 -77.82 95.80 -59.96
N LYS A 76 -78.85 95.10 -60.48
CA LYS A 76 -79.17 93.73 -60.07
C LYS A 76 -78.01 92.76 -60.36
N ARG A 77 -77.35 92.90 -61.52
CA ARG A 77 -76.16 92.07 -61.84
C ARG A 77 -74.97 92.41 -60.96
N ALA A 78 -74.71 93.69 -60.69
CA ALA A 78 -73.63 94.14 -59.83
C ALA A 78 -73.81 93.62 -58.39
N THR A 79 -75.01 93.78 -57.82
CA THR A 79 -75.35 93.28 -56.48
C THR A 79 -75.22 91.75 -56.36
N ASN A 80 -75.65 91.01 -57.39
CA ASN A 80 -75.43 89.55 -57.42
C ASN A 80 -73.94 89.18 -57.49
N ALA A 81 -73.16 89.87 -58.33
CA ALA A 81 -71.72 89.64 -58.43
C ALA A 81 -70.99 89.99 -57.12
N GLU A 82 -71.37 91.08 -56.45
CA GLU A 82 -70.84 91.46 -55.14
C GLU A 82 -71.16 90.39 -54.08
N ALA A 83 -72.37 89.83 -54.10
CA ALA A 83 -72.75 88.73 -53.21
C ALA A 83 -71.94 87.45 -53.47
N GLU A 84 -71.71 87.09 -54.74
CA GLU A 84 -70.86 85.97 -55.13
C GLU A 84 -69.40 86.17 -54.71
N VAL A 85 -68.83 87.36 -54.93
CA VAL A 85 -67.48 87.71 -54.49
C VAL A 85 -67.38 87.59 -52.97
N ALA A 86 -68.35 88.13 -52.22
CA ALA A 86 -68.37 88.02 -50.76
C ALA A 86 -68.44 86.56 -50.28
N ALA A 87 -69.22 85.70 -50.95
CA ALA A 87 -69.30 84.28 -50.65
C ALA A 87 -67.98 83.55 -50.95
N MET A 88 -67.35 83.84 -52.09
CA MET A 88 -66.05 83.29 -52.47
C MET A 88 -64.94 83.73 -51.52
N THR A 89 -64.91 85.00 -51.10
CA THR A 89 -63.94 85.49 -50.12
C THR A 89 -64.06 84.78 -48.78
N ARG A 90 -65.29 84.49 -48.31
CA ARG A 90 -65.50 83.68 -47.10
C ARG A 90 -64.99 82.25 -47.29
N ARG A 91 -65.25 81.64 -48.45
CA ARG A 91 -64.79 80.29 -48.77
C ARG A 91 -63.27 80.20 -48.82
N ILE A 92 -62.60 81.20 -49.41
CA ILE A 92 -61.13 81.28 -49.45
C ILE A 92 -60.57 81.28 -48.03
N ARG A 93 -61.08 82.13 -47.14
CA ARG A 93 -60.63 82.16 -45.73
C ARG A 93 -60.77 80.83 -45.01
N LEU A 94 -61.92 80.16 -45.16
CA LEU A 94 -62.13 78.85 -44.54
C LEU A 94 -61.15 77.80 -45.07
N LEU A 95 -60.88 77.81 -46.38
CA LEU A 95 -59.90 76.90 -46.98
C LEU A 95 -58.45 77.22 -46.55
N GLU A 96 -58.11 78.49 -46.37
CA GLU A 96 -56.81 78.90 -45.84
C GLU A 96 -56.62 78.44 -44.39
N GLU A 97 -57.65 78.58 -43.55
CA GLU A 97 -57.63 78.10 -42.16
C GLU A 97 -57.53 76.56 -42.10
N ASP A 98 -58.32 75.84 -42.90
CA ASP A 98 -58.24 74.38 -43.01
C ASP A 98 -56.86 73.92 -43.48
N LEU A 99 -56.26 74.65 -44.43
CA LEU A 99 -54.91 74.37 -44.93
C LEU A 99 -53.86 74.59 -43.85
N GLU A 100 -53.95 75.67 -43.07
CA GLU A 100 -53.03 75.99 -41.98
C GLU A 100 -53.09 74.95 -40.87
N VAL A 101 -54.31 74.52 -40.49
CA VAL A 101 -54.52 73.44 -39.52
C VAL A 101 -53.97 72.11 -40.03
N SER A 102 -54.26 71.76 -41.29
CA SER A 102 -53.76 70.52 -41.91
C SER A 102 -52.23 70.52 -42.02
N SER A 103 -51.63 71.66 -42.39
CA SER A 103 -50.19 71.83 -42.47
C SER A 103 -49.52 71.68 -41.11
N SER A 104 -50.07 72.33 -40.08
CA SER A 104 -49.56 72.22 -38.70
C SER A 104 -49.62 70.77 -38.20
N ARG A 105 -50.73 70.07 -38.45
CA ARG A 105 -50.88 68.66 -38.11
C ARG A 105 -49.87 67.78 -38.86
N LEU A 106 -49.65 68.05 -40.16
CA LEU A 106 -48.65 67.33 -40.95
C LEU A 106 -47.25 67.49 -40.36
N THR A 107 -46.85 68.72 -40.01
CA THR A 107 -45.55 68.99 -39.39
C THR A 107 -45.37 68.24 -38.07
N GLU A 108 -46.38 68.22 -37.21
CA GLU A 108 -46.35 67.46 -35.96
C GLU A 108 -46.22 65.94 -36.21
N THR A 109 -46.97 65.40 -37.17
CA THR A 109 -46.88 63.97 -37.51
C THR A 109 -45.53 63.59 -38.11
N LEU A 110 -44.93 64.46 -38.91
CA LEU A 110 -43.59 64.25 -39.47
C LEU A 110 -42.52 64.26 -38.37
N SER A 111 -42.61 65.20 -37.42
CA SER A 111 -41.71 65.24 -36.27
C SER A 111 -41.81 63.96 -35.42
N LYS A 112 -43.03 63.47 -35.15
CA LYS A 112 -43.23 62.21 -34.43
C LYS A 112 -42.69 60.99 -35.20
N LEU A 113 -42.86 60.99 -36.52
CA LEU A 113 -42.34 59.92 -37.37
C LEU A 113 -40.80 59.90 -37.37
N GLU A 114 -40.16 61.07 -37.39
CA GLU A 114 -38.71 61.20 -37.34
C GLU A 114 -38.15 60.70 -36.00
N GLU A 115 -38.78 61.09 -34.88
CA GLU A 115 -38.42 60.60 -33.55
C GLU A 115 -38.57 59.07 -33.44
N ALA A 116 -39.71 58.53 -33.88
CA ALA A 116 -39.95 57.09 -33.88
C ALA A 116 -38.95 56.33 -34.75
N SER A 117 -38.57 56.89 -35.91
CA SER A 117 -37.56 56.30 -36.80
C SER A 117 -36.18 56.28 -36.14
N LYS A 118 -35.80 57.37 -35.47
CA LYS A 118 -34.53 57.43 -34.72
C LYS A 118 -34.49 56.40 -33.58
N THR A 119 -35.56 56.27 -32.81
CA THR A 119 -35.65 55.26 -31.74
C THR A 119 -35.59 53.83 -32.30
N ALA A 120 -36.21 53.58 -33.46
CA ALA A 120 -36.13 52.29 -34.13
C ALA A 120 -34.70 51.97 -34.61
N GLU A 121 -33.99 52.95 -35.17
CA GLU A 121 -32.58 52.78 -35.56
C GLU A 121 -31.66 52.49 -34.36
N GLU A 122 -31.86 53.20 -33.24
CA GLU A 122 -31.12 52.95 -31.99
C GLU A 122 -31.40 51.55 -31.45
N SER A 123 -32.67 51.12 -31.44
CA SER A 123 -33.07 49.77 -31.03
C SER A 123 -32.45 48.68 -31.91
N GLU A 124 -32.37 48.89 -33.22
CA GLU A 124 -31.76 47.94 -34.15
C GLU A 124 -30.22 47.85 -33.96
N ARG A 125 -29.57 48.97 -33.62
CA ARG A 125 -28.14 48.96 -33.26
C ARG A 125 -27.89 48.18 -31.98
N GLU A 126 -28.71 48.41 -30.95
CA GLU A 126 -28.62 47.66 -29.69
C GLU A 126 -28.87 46.16 -29.89
N ARG A 127 -29.86 45.80 -30.70
CA ARG A 127 -30.12 44.40 -31.08
C ARG A 127 -28.90 43.74 -31.69
N LYS A 128 -28.24 44.38 -32.66
CA LYS A 128 -27.01 43.86 -33.30
C LYS A 128 -25.84 43.75 -32.32
N ASN A 129 -25.71 44.69 -31.39
CA ASN A 129 -24.68 44.63 -30.36
C ASN A 129 -24.93 43.45 -29.40
N LEU A 130 -26.19 43.20 -29.01
CA LEU A 130 -26.56 42.06 -28.18
C LEU A 130 -26.35 40.74 -28.90
N GLU A 131 -26.71 40.65 -30.18
CA GLU A 131 -26.47 39.48 -31.02
C GLU A 131 -24.96 39.16 -31.13
N SER A 132 -24.13 40.17 -31.36
CA SER A 132 -22.67 40.01 -31.41
C SER A 132 -22.09 39.54 -30.07
N ARG A 133 -22.62 40.05 -28.95
CA ARG A 133 -22.22 39.59 -27.60
C ARG A 133 -22.65 38.16 -27.35
N SER A 134 -23.88 37.79 -27.72
CA SER A 134 -24.39 36.43 -27.58
C SER A 134 -23.49 35.43 -28.30
N ILE A 135 -23.08 35.73 -29.53
CA ILE A 135 -22.19 34.86 -30.32
C ILE A 135 -20.82 34.70 -29.62
N ALA A 136 -20.25 35.80 -29.14
CA ALA A 136 -18.96 35.75 -28.43
C ALA A 136 -19.05 34.99 -27.11
N ASP A 137 -20.16 35.12 -26.38
CA ASP A 137 -20.41 34.38 -25.15
C ASP A 137 -20.62 32.89 -25.43
N ASP A 138 -21.33 32.51 -26.50
CA ASP A 138 -21.51 31.12 -26.94
C ASP A 138 -20.17 30.47 -27.32
N GLU A 139 -19.30 31.17 -28.06
CA GLU A 139 -17.95 30.69 -28.39
C GLU A 139 -17.10 30.50 -27.12
N ARG A 140 -17.19 31.44 -26.18
CA ARG A 140 -16.48 31.34 -24.90
C ARG A 140 -17.00 30.18 -24.05
N LEU A 141 -18.31 29.96 -24.02
CA LEU A 141 -18.93 28.83 -23.32
C LEU A 141 -18.44 27.51 -23.92
N SER A 142 -18.42 27.37 -25.24
CA SER A 142 -17.91 26.17 -25.91
C SER A 142 -16.45 25.87 -25.52
N GLN A 143 -15.59 26.89 -25.47
CA GLN A 143 -14.19 26.73 -25.06
C GLN A 143 -14.07 26.28 -23.59
N LEU A 144 -14.86 26.88 -22.70
CA LEU A 144 -14.88 26.51 -21.27
C LEU A 144 -15.40 25.09 -21.05
N GLU A 145 -16.39 24.65 -21.83
CA GLU A 145 -16.89 23.27 -21.79
C GLU A 145 -15.83 22.26 -22.20
N ASP A 146 -15.05 22.55 -23.23
CA ASP A 146 -13.96 21.66 -23.67
C ASP A 146 -12.82 21.62 -22.64
N GLN A 147 -12.44 22.77 -22.07
CA GLN A 147 -11.49 22.82 -20.95
C GLN A 147 -12.00 22.03 -19.73
N GLN A 148 -13.30 22.10 -19.43
CA GLN A 148 -13.89 21.34 -18.33
C GLN A 148 -13.83 19.83 -18.59
N LYS A 149 -14.10 19.38 -19.82
CA LYS A 149 -13.99 17.96 -20.20
C LYS A 149 -12.55 17.47 -20.07
N GLU A 150 -11.58 18.24 -20.54
CA GLU A 150 -10.16 17.90 -20.44
C GLU A 150 -9.70 17.82 -18.98
N ALA A 151 -10.06 18.81 -18.16
CA ALA A 151 -9.73 18.82 -16.74
C ALA A 151 -10.33 17.62 -15.99
N LYS A 152 -11.57 17.22 -16.32
CA LYS A 152 -12.20 16.01 -15.76
C LYS A 152 -11.45 14.75 -16.18
N TYR A 153 -11.09 14.62 -17.45
CA TYR A 153 -10.34 13.47 -17.95
C TYR A 153 -8.98 13.33 -17.23
N ILE A 154 -8.25 14.43 -17.05
CA ILE A 154 -6.97 14.44 -16.33
C ILE A 154 -7.15 14.03 -14.87
N ALA A 155 -8.20 14.53 -14.19
CA ALA A 155 -8.50 14.15 -12.81
C ALA A 155 -8.81 12.65 -12.70
N GLU A 156 -9.66 12.12 -13.58
CA GLU A 156 -10.00 10.69 -13.59
C GLU A 156 -8.78 9.79 -13.92
N ASP A 157 -7.91 10.20 -14.84
CA ASP A 157 -6.66 9.47 -15.14
C ASP A 157 -5.69 9.50 -13.95
N ALA A 158 -5.60 10.63 -13.24
CA ALA A 158 -4.81 10.74 -12.02
C ALA A 158 -5.35 9.83 -10.92
N ASP A 159 -6.67 9.81 -10.69
CA ASP A 159 -7.31 8.94 -9.69
C ASP A 159 -7.04 7.46 -10.00
N ARG A 160 -7.14 7.04 -11.26
CA ARG A 160 -6.79 5.67 -11.67
C ARG A 160 -5.34 5.32 -11.35
N LYS A 161 -4.41 6.24 -11.63
CA LYS A 161 -2.98 6.05 -11.31
C LYS A 161 -2.74 5.98 -9.81
N TYR A 162 -3.43 6.80 -9.02
CA TYR A 162 -3.37 6.74 -7.56
C TYR A 162 -3.88 5.41 -7.02
N ASP A 163 -5.02 4.92 -7.51
CA ASP A 163 -5.57 3.62 -7.12
C ASP A 163 -4.65 2.45 -7.45
N GLU A 164 -3.97 2.50 -8.61
CA GLU A 164 -2.97 1.50 -8.99
C GLU A 164 -1.73 1.56 -8.10
N ALA A 165 -1.24 2.77 -7.80
CA ALA A 165 -0.10 2.97 -6.92
C ALA A 165 -0.41 2.49 -5.49
N ALA A 166 -1.59 2.82 -4.96
CA ALA A 166 -2.06 2.37 -3.65
C ALA A 166 -2.15 0.84 -3.57
N ARG A 167 -2.68 0.19 -4.61
CA ARG A 167 -2.72 -1.28 -4.69
C ARG A 167 -1.33 -1.91 -4.70
N LYS A 168 -0.39 -1.34 -5.47
CA LYS A 168 1.00 -1.82 -5.50
C LYS A 168 1.70 -1.64 -4.16
N LEU A 169 1.50 -0.49 -3.52
CA LEU A 169 2.05 -0.20 -2.21
C LEU A 169 1.58 -1.23 -1.18
N ALA A 170 0.27 -1.51 -1.12
CA ALA A 170 -0.28 -2.50 -0.19
C ALA A 170 0.32 -3.91 -0.38
N ILE A 171 0.59 -4.34 -1.61
CA ILE A 171 1.25 -5.62 -1.88
C ILE A 171 2.68 -5.61 -1.34
N VAL A 172 3.44 -4.53 -1.62
CA VAL A 172 4.82 -4.39 -1.17
C VAL A 172 4.91 -4.31 0.36
N GLU A 173 3.99 -3.63 1.03
CA GLU A 173 3.91 -3.58 2.49
C GLU A 173 3.75 -4.99 3.08
N VAL A 174 2.84 -5.81 2.54
CA VAL A 174 2.67 -7.19 3.00
C VAL A 174 3.91 -8.05 2.75
N ASP A 175 4.56 -7.91 1.59
CA ASP A 175 5.79 -8.65 1.30
C ASP A 175 6.97 -8.18 2.16
N PHE A 176 6.99 -6.90 2.53
CA PHE A 176 7.96 -6.32 3.45
C PHE A 176 7.77 -6.89 4.87
N GLU A 177 6.55 -6.90 5.41
CA GLU A 177 6.25 -7.51 6.72
C GLU A 177 6.67 -8.99 6.79
N ARG A 178 6.46 -9.74 5.68
CA ARG A 178 6.93 -11.13 5.56
C ARG A 178 8.45 -11.24 5.57
N ALA A 179 9.15 -10.32 4.91
CA ALA A 179 10.59 -10.29 4.90
C ALA A 179 11.16 -9.94 6.27
N GLU A 180 10.56 -8.97 6.98
CA GLU A 180 10.91 -8.62 8.36
C GLU A 180 10.72 -9.80 9.31
N SER A 181 9.57 -10.47 9.26
CA SER A 181 9.32 -11.67 10.10
C SER A 181 10.37 -12.77 9.87
N ARG A 182 10.84 -12.94 8.61
CA ARG A 182 11.90 -13.91 8.28
C ARG A 182 13.26 -13.46 8.78
N LEU A 183 13.56 -12.16 8.72
CA LEU A 183 14.79 -11.59 9.24
C LEU A 183 14.86 -11.76 10.75
N GLU A 184 13.81 -11.40 11.49
CA GLU A 184 13.74 -11.57 12.95
C GLU A 184 13.96 -13.03 13.38
N ALA A 185 13.34 -13.99 12.66
CA ALA A 185 13.55 -15.40 12.92
C ALA A 185 15.02 -15.84 12.67
N ALA A 186 15.65 -15.32 11.62
CA ALA A 186 17.05 -15.60 11.32
C ALA A 186 17.99 -14.98 12.37
N GLU A 187 17.72 -13.75 12.80
CA GLU A 187 18.47 -13.07 13.86
C GLU A 187 18.38 -13.82 15.18
N SER A 188 17.18 -14.26 15.58
CA SER A 188 17.00 -15.11 16.76
C SER A 188 17.83 -16.40 16.66
N LYS A 189 17.87 -17.03 15.47
CA LYS A 189 18.66 -18.24 15.26
C LYS A 189 20.16 -18.00 15.35
N ILE A 190 20.64 -16.86 14.86
CA ILE A 190 22.05 -16.45 14.99
C ILE A 190 22.41 -16.32 16.47
N VAL A 191 21.60 -15.60 17.26
CA VAL A 191 21.84 -15.42 18.70
C VAL A 191 21.88 -16.76 19.44
N GLU A 192 20.97 -17.68 19.15
CA GLU A 192 20.99 -19.03 19.71
C GLU A 192 22.30 -19.77 19.39
N LEU A 193 22.73 -19.74 18.12
CA LEU A 193 23.96 -20.41 17.68
C LEU A 193 25.22 -19.76 18.27
N GLU A 194 25.23 -18.44 18.43
CA GLU A 194 26.32 -17.72 19.11
C GLU A 194 26.46 -18.15 20.56
N GLU A 195 25.34 -18.33 21.27
CA GLU A 195 25.35 -18.80 22.66
C GLU A 195 25.77 -20.28 22.76
N GLU A 196 25.29 -21.15 21.86
CA GLU A 196 25.75 -22.54 21.78
C GLU A 196 27.27 -22.60 21.53
N LEU A 197 27.79 -21.80 20.61
CA LEU A 197 29.21 -21.72 20.30
C LEU A 197 30.01 -21.24 21.52
N ARG A 198 29.49 -20.28 22.29
CA ARG A 198 30.10 -19.81 23.54
C ARG A 198 30.22 -20.95 24.57
N VAL A 199 29.16 -21.74 24.73
CA VAL A 199 29.15 -22.89 25.65
C VAL A 199 30.13 -23.97 25.19
N VAL A 200 30.11 -24.33 23.90
CA VAL A 200 31.06 -25.30 23.32
C VAL A 200 32.50 -24.83 23.50
N GLY A 201 32.78 -23.55 23.26
CA GLY A 201 34.10 -22.96 23.47
C GLY A 201 34.57 -23.05 24.93
N ASN A 202 33.67 -22.86 25.89
CA ASN A 202 33.99 -23.03 27.32
C ASN A 202 34.25 -24.50 27.67
N ASN A 203 33.44 -25.43 27.15
CA ASN A 203 33.63 -26.86 27.37
C ASN A 203 34.96 -27.36 26.77
N MET A 204 35.32 -26.88 25.58
CA MET A 204 36.59 -27.21 24.94
C MET A 204 37.77 -26.77 25.79
N LYS A 205 37.76 -25.54 26.32
CA LYS A 205 38.79 -25.06 27.25
C LYS A 205 38.88 -25.93 28.51
N ALA A 206 37.75 -26.34 29.08
CA ALA A 206 37.73 -27.21 30.25
C ALA A 206 38.32 -28.61 29.94
N LEU A 207 37.98 -29.17 28.77
CA LEU A 207 38.54 -30.44 28.32
C LEU A 207 40.05 -30.34 28.05
N GLU A 208 40.51 -29.26 27.43
CA GLU A 208 41.93 -29.01 27.19
C GLU A 208 42.72 -28.93 28.51
N ILE A 209 42.19 -28.24 29.52
CA ILE A 209 42.78 -28.22 30.87
C ILE A 209 42.79 -29.63 31.48
N SER A 210 41.67 -30.37 31.40
CA SER A 210 41.60 -31.75 31.93
C SER A 210 42.57 -32.70 31.22
N GLU A 211 42.79 -32.54 29.93
CA GLU A 211 43.75 -33.31 29.15
C GLU A 211 45.18 -33.00 29.59
N GLN A 212 45.51 -31.71 29.75
CA GLN A 212 46.81 -31.27 30.28
C GLN A 212 47.08 -31.84 31.68
N GLU A 213 46.11 -31.81 32.59
CA GLU A 213 46.22 -32.41 33.92
C GLU A 213 46.38 -33.94 33.87
N SER A 214 45.73 -34.61 32.91
CA SER A 214 45.90 -36.05 32.71
C SER A 214 47.28 -36.39 32.18
N ALA A 215 47.79 -35.63 31.20
CA ALA A 215 49.12 -35.79 30.64
C ALA A 215 50.22 -35.55 31.69
N GLN A 216 50.08 -34.53 32.54
CA GLN A 216 50.99 -34.29 33.65
C GLN A 216 51.00 -35.46 34.66
N ARG A 217 49.82 -36.02 34.97
CA ARG A 217 49.73 -37.21 35.82
C ARG A 217 50.40 -38.42 35.17
N GLU A 218 50.19 -38.63 33.88
CA GLU A 218 50.83 -39.69 33.12
C GLU A 218 52.35 -39.57 33.16
N GLU A 219 52.90 -38.39 32.92
CA GLU A 219 54.35 -38.13 33.02
C GLU A 219 54.89 -38.44 34.42
N SER A 220 54.19 -38.02 35.48
CA SER A 220 54.59 -38.32 36.87
C SER A 220 54.56 -39.82 37.19
N TYR A 221 53.60 -40.55 36.62
CA TYR A 221 53.52 -42.01 36.77
C TYR A 221 54.62 -42.69 35.97
N GLU A 222 54.95 -42.22 34.76
CA GLU A 222 56.08 -42.72 33.99
C GLU A 222 57.40 -42.56 34.75
N GLU A 223 57.64 -41.38 35.35
CA GLU A 223 58.83 -41.16 36.19
C GLU A 223 58.88 -42.11 37.39
N THR A 224 57.75 -42.29 38.08
CA THR A 224 57.67 -43.21 39.21
C THR A 224 57.90 -44.66 38.77
N ILE A 225 57.34 -45.07 37.64
CA ILE A 225 57.56 -46.40 37.06
C ILE A 225 59.03 -46.57 36.68
N ARG A 226 59.69 -45.57 36.09
CA ARG A 226 61.13 -45.61 35.78
C ARG A 226 61.96 -45.81 37.05
N ASP A 227 61.74 -45.00 38.09
CA ASP A 227 62.45 -45.15 39.39
C ASP A 227 62.20 -46.52 40.03
N LEU A 228 60.94 -46.97 40.09
CA LEU A 228 60.60 -48.29 40.62
C LEU A 228 61.24 -49.42 39.80
N THR A 229 61.30 -49.28 38.48
CA THR A 229 61.96 -50.26 37.60
C THR A 229 63.47 -50.30 37.84
N GLU A 230 64.12 -49.15 38.03
CA GLU A 230 65.54 -49.10 38.39
C GLU A 230 65.81 -49.74 39.75
N ARG A 231 64.98 -49.43 40.76
CA ARG A 231 65.07 -50.06 42.08
C ARG A 231 64.84 -51.56 42.02
N LEU A 232 63.88 -52.02 41.23
CA LEU A 232 63.63 -53.45 41.00
C LEU A 232 64.85 -54.11 40.38
N LYS A 233 65.43 -53.55 39.31
CA LYS A 233 66.67 -54.07 38.70
C LYS A 233 67.83 -54.14 39.70
N ALA A 234 67.99 -53.11 40.54
CA ALA A 234 69.02 -53.11 41.57
C ALA A 234 68.77 -54.19 42.64
N ALA A 235 67.51 -54.41 43.03
CA ALA A 235 67.13 -55.48 43.95
C ALA A 235 67.32 -56.87 43.33
N GLU A 236 66.96 -57.06 42.07
CA GLU A 236 67.20 -58.29 41.29
C GLU A 236 68.70 -58.59 41.16
N GLN A 237 69.53 -57.58 40.89
CA GLN A 237 70.99 -57.75 40.86
C GLN A 237 71.53 -58.19 42.22
N ARG A 238 71.10 -57.55 43.32
CA ARG A 238 71.47 -57.98 44.67
C ARG A 238 70.98 -59.40 45.00
N ALA A 239 69.77 -59.74 44.59
CA ALA A 239 69.23 -61.09 44.78
C ALA A 239 70.06 -62.12 43.99
N ALA A 240 70.40 -61.84 42.74
CA ALA A 240 71.25 -62.69 41.92
C ALA A 240 72.68 -62.84 42.48
N GLU A 241 73.24 -61.76 43.06
CA GLU A 241 74.51 -61.83 43.79
C GLU A 241 74.41 -62.69 45.05
N ALA A 242 73.34 -62.55 45.82
CA ALA A 242 73.06 -63.38 46.99
C ALA A 242 72.87 -64.86 46.59
N GLU A 243 72.14 -65.15 45.53
CA GLU A 243 71.98 -66.51 44.99
C GLU A 243 73.33 -67.10 44.55
N ARG A 244 74.20 -66.31 43.89
CA ARG A 244 75.57 -66.74 43.57
C ARG A 244 76.40 -67.02 44.83
N GLN A 245 76.27 -66.20 45.87
CA GLN A 245 76.93 -66.45 47.15
C GLN A 245 76.40 -67.72 47.82
N VAL A 246 75.08 -67.93 47.84
CA VAL A 246 74.45 -69.16 48.34
C VAL A 246 74.98 -70.36 47.57
N SER A 247 75.00 -70.32 46.22
CA SER A 247 75.54 -71.42 45.40
C SER A 247 77.02 -71.71 45.70
N LYS A 248 77.86 -70.68 45.92
CA LYS A 248 79.25 -70.86 46.35
C LYS A 248 79.35 -71.55 47.71
N LEU A 249 78.59 -71.09 48.69
CA LEU A 249 78.52 -71.68 50.01
C LEU A 249 77.99 -73.13 49.94
N GLN A 250 77.01 -73.41 49.07
CA GLN A 250 76.50 -74.76 48.83
C GLN A 250 77.60 -75.68 48.31
N ASN A 251 78.41 -75.22 47.33
CA ASN A 251 79.54 -76.01 46.83
C ASN A 251 80.62 -76.24 47.90
N GLU A 252 80.85 -75.29 48.79
CA GLU A 252 81.74 -75.48 49.96
C GLU A 252 81.17 -76.51 50.94
N VAL A 253 79.86 -76.46 51.21
CA VAL A 253 79.16 -77.47 52.01
C VAL A 253 79.29 -78.84 51.37
N ASP A 254 79.03 -79.00 50.07
CA ASP A 254 79.20 -80.28 49.36
C ASP A 254 80.65 -80.78 49.41
N HIS A 255 81.64 -79.87 49.35
CA HIS A 255 83.05 -80.23 49.47
C HIS A 255 83.39 -80.73 50.87
N LEU A 256 82.86 -80.07 51.90
CA LEU A 256 83.01 -80.47 53.30
C LEU A 256 82.27 -81.78 53.59
N GLU A 257 81.04 -81.95 53.09
CA GLU A 257 80.29 -83.20 53.17
C GLU A 257 81.02 -84.34 52.47
N GLY A 258 81.63 -84.09 51.31
CA GLY A 258 82.49 -85.06 50.61
C GLY A 258 83.77 -85.41 51.37
N ALA A 259 84.31 -84.50 52.19
CA ALA A 259 85.43 -84.80 53.10
C ALA A 259 84.97 -85.67 54.26
N VAL A 260 83.84 -85.33 54.90
CA VAL A 260 83.22 -86.12 55.97
C VAL A 260 82.83 -87.51 55.47
N HIS A 261 82.30 -87.65 54.25
CA HIS A 261 81.96 -88.94 53.68
C HIS A 261 83.18 -89.82 53.42
N ARG A 262 84.32 -89.24 53.01
CA ARG A 262 85.60 -89.96 52.90
C ARG A 262 86.10 -90.45 54.26
N ASP A 263 86.03 -89.61 55.28
CA ASP A 263 86.44 -89.96 56.63
C ASP A 263 85.52 -91.05 57.23
N PHE A 264 84.21 -90.94 57.00
CA PHE A 264 83.22 -91.92 57.46
C PHE A 264 83.38 -93.28 56.77
N PHE A 265 83.63 -93.32 55.45
CA PHE A 265 83.92 -94.56 54.73
C PHE A 265 85.28 -95.16 55.14
N GLY A 266 86.27 -94.35 55.50
CA GLY A 266 87.55 -94.81 56.06
C GLY A 266 87.38 -95.55 57.40
N VAL A 267 86.47 -95.06 58.26
CA VAL A 267 86.13 -95.69 59.54
C VAL A 267 85.32 -96.97 59.34
N LEU A 268 84.34 -96.99 58.43
CA LEU A 268 83.54 -98.18 58.11
C LEU A 268 84.37 -99.31 57.47
N ALA A 269 85.32 -98.98 56.59
CA ALA A 269 86.26 -99.95 56.01
C ALA A 269 87.20 -100.56 57.07
N SER A 270 87.47 -99.83 58.16
CA SER A 270 88.24 -100.32 59.31
C SER A 270 87.38 -101.20 60.23
N GLY A 271 86.09 -100.87 60.42
CA GLY A 271 85.11 -101.68 61.15
C GLY A 271 84.78 -103.03 60.48
N MET A 272 84.63 -103.07 59.16
CA MET A 272 84.37 -104.33 58.44
C MET A 272 85.55 -105.33 58.51
N ARG A 273 86.79 -104.85 58.64
CA ARG A 273 87.97 -105.72 58.84
C ARG A 273 87.99 -106.35 60.23
N LEU A 274 87.45 -105.69 61.24
CA LEU A 274 87.29 -106.23 62.60
C LEU A 274 86.15 -107.27 62.66
N TYR A 275 85.04 -107.02 61.98
CA TYR A 275 83.87 -107.92 61.95
C TYR A 275 84.18 -109.29 61.31
N ARG A 276 85.00 -109.34 60.24
CA ARG A 276 85.47 -110.61 59.64
C ARG A 276 86.48 -111.39 60.50
N ARG A 277 87.11 -110.76 61.49
CA ARG A 277 87.96 -111.44 62.50
C ARG A 277 87.10 -112.01 63.63
N LEU A 278 86.09 -111.27 64.07
CA LEU A 278 85.18 -111.70 65.13
C LEU A 278 84.28 -112.87 64.70
N HIS A 279 83.78 -112.86 63.45
CA HIS A 279 82.92 -113.94 62.94
C HIS A 279 83.66 -115.28 62.76
N ARG A 280 84.98 -115.27 62.53
CA ARG A 280 85.82 -116.49 62.51
C ARG A 280 86.16 -117.01 63.92
N PHE A 281 86.16 -116.13 64.92
CA PHE A 281 86.38 -116.49 66.32
C PHE A 281 85.12 -117.10 66.97
N VAL A 282 83.93 -116.61 66.61
CA VAL A 282 82.64 -117.17 67.09
C VAL A 282 82.35 -118.57 66.49
N GLY A 283 82.80 -118.84 65.25
CA GLY A 283 82.71 -120.19 64.66
C GLY A 283 83.60 -121.25 65.33
N PHE A 284 84.70 -120.83 66.00
CA PHE A 284 85.61 -121.72 66.74
C PHE A 284 85.08 -122.05 68.16
N LEU A 285 84.24 -121.19 68.75
CA LEU A 285 83.68 -121.36 70.09
C LEU A 285 82.46 -122.30 70.13
N MET A 286 81.61 -122.33 69.08
CA MET A 286 80.45 -123.25 69.04
C MET A 286 80.79 -124.72 68.72
N HIS A 287 82.00 -125.01 68.20
CA HIS A 287 82.47 -126.39 68.00
C HIS A 287 83.11 -126.99 69.28
N ASN A 288 83.62 -126.15 70.20
CA ASN A 288 84.22 -126.58 71.47
C ASN A 288 83.18 -126.86 72.58
N MET A 289 82.06 -126.13 72.61
CA MET A 289 81.00 -126.34 73.62
C MET A 289 80.21 -127.66 73.45
N ASN A 290 80.22 -128.26 72.26
CA ASN A 290 79.55 -129.55 71.99
C ASN A 290 80.48 -130.77 72.11
N ALA A 291 81.80 -130.56 72.22
CA ALA A 291 82.78 -131.59 72.58
C ALA A 291 82.86 -131.80 74.10
N GLU A 292 82.64 -130.74 74.88
CA GLU A 292 82.72 -130.75 76.35
C GLU A 292 81.51 -131.43 77.03
N SER A 293 80.32 -131.37 76.43
CA SER A 293 79.14 -132.13 76.90
C SER A 293 79.21 -133.65 76.62
N ARG A 294 80.12 -134.10 75.75
CA ARG A 294 80.37 -135.54 75.47
C ARG A 294 81.46 -136.15 76.36
N ALA A 295 82.34 -135.33 76.94
CA ALA A 295 83.38 -135.76 77.89
C ALA A 295 82.83 -135.95 79.32
N ASN A 296 81.90 -135.08 79.76
CA ASN A 296 81.32 -135.12 81.11
C ASN A 296 80.37 -136.31 81.37
N ALA A 297 79.85 -136.96 80.32
CA ALA A 297 79.04 -138.18 80.45
C ALA A 297 79.89 -139.45 80.67
N ALA A 298 81.14 -139.47 80.15
CA ALA A 298 82.05 -140.60 80.31
C ALA A 298 82.75 -140.62 81.68
N GLU A 299 82.92 -139.46 82.32
CA GLU A 299 83.57 -139.33 83.64
C GLU A 299 82.65 -139.75 84.80
N ALA A 300 81.32 -139.66 84.62
CA ALA A 300 80.33 -140.14 85.59
C ALA A 300 80.21 -141.68 85.63
N GLU A 301 80.53 -142.36 84.52
CA GLU A 301 80.46 -143.83 84.41
C GLU A 301 81.72 -144.52 84.98
N VAL A 302 82.88 -143.86 84.91
CA VAL A 302 84.15 -144.32 85.52
C VAL A 302 84.12 -144.17 87.06
N ASN A 303 83.50 -143.11 87.58
CA ASN A 303 83.38 -142.91 89.03
C ASN A 303 82.39 -143.90 89.71
N ARG A 304 81.34 -144.36 89.02
CA ARG A 304 80.46 -145.44 89.54
C ARG A 304 81.18 -146.78 89.66
N ARG A 305 81.98 -147.17 88.66
CA ARG A 305 82.75 -148.43 88.69
C ARG A 305 83.90 -148.42 89.71
N THR A 306 84.45 -147.24 90.03
CA THR A 306 85.52 -147.11 91.03
C THR A 306 85.00 -147.22 92.47
N GLN A 307 83.73 -146.88 92.71
CA GLN A 307 83.07 -147.12 94.02
C GLN A 307 82.63 -148.57 94.23
N GLU A 308 82.28 -149.32 93.18
CA GLU A 308 81.97 -150.76 93.27
C GLU A 308 83.22 -151.64 93.52
N ILE A 309 84.38 -151.25 92.96
CA ILE A 309 85.66 -151.92 93.22
C ILE A 309 86.15 -151.72 94.67
N LYS A 310 85.80 -150.59 95.31
CA LYS A 310 86.09 -150.38 96.74
C LYS A 310 85.23 -151.27 97.65
N ARG A 311 83.93 -151.41 97.36
CA ARG A 311 83.03 -152.29 98.14
C ARG A 311 83.44 -153.76 98.06
N THR A 312 83.77 -154.25 96.86
CA THR A 312 84.22 -155.64 96.67
C THR A 312 85.60 -155.93 97.29
N LYS A 313 86.44 -154.92 97.46
CA LYS A 313 87.72 -155.05 98.18
C LYS A 313 87.56 -155.12 99.70
N ASP A 314 86.59 -154.39 100.26
CA ASP A 314 86.31 -154.38 101.69
C ASP A 314 85.58 -155.68 102.13
N ASP A 315 84.71 -156.24 101.27
CA ASP A 315 84.05 -157.54 101.52
C ASP A 315 85.06 -158.71 101.53
N LEU A 316 86.05 -158.70 100.62
CA LEU A 316 87.11 -159.72 100.58
C LEU A 316 88.06 -159.65 101.79
N LEU A 317 88.22 -158.46 102.37
CA LEU A 317 89.01 -158.23 103.59
C LEU A 317 88.27 -158.73 104.84
N ALA A 318 86.94 -158.60 104.89
CA ALA A 318 86.10 -159.17 105.95
C ALA A 318 86.08 -160.71 105.90
N GLU A 319 86.10 -161.31 104.72
CA GLU A 319 86.16 -162.76 104.53
C GLU A 319 87.53 -163.34 104.95
N LYS A 320 88.61 -162.57 104.74
CA LYS A 320 89.97 -162.92 105.17
C LYS A 320 90.19 -162.86 106.69
N VAL A 321 89.45 -162.01 107.40
CA VAL A 321 89.47 -161.93 108.87
C VAL A 321 88.70 -163.11 109.48
N ARG A 322 87.54 -163.50 108.91
CA ARG A 322 86.79 -164.68 109.37
C ARG A 322 87.56 -165.99 109.23
N TYR A 323 88.34 -166.16 108.15
CA TYR A 323 89.21 -167.33 108.00
C TYR A 323 90.37 -167.36 109.00
N LYS A 324 90.79 -166.19 109.50
CA LYS A 324 91.85 -166.09 110.51
C LYS A 324 91.32 -166.42 111.91
N ASP A 325 90.09 -166.05 112.22
CA ASP A 325 89.44 -166.36 113.49
C ASP A 325 89.05 -167.85 113.58
N LEU A 326 88.58 -168.46 112.47
CA LEU A 326 88.30 -169.90 112.43
C LEU A 326 89.58 -170.75 112.55
N SER A 327 90.71 -170.27 112.03
CA SER A 327 92.03 -170.90 112.21
C SER A 327 92.48 -170.83 113.68
N GLY A 328 92.19 -169.71 114.36
CA GLY A 328 92.50 -169.54 115.78
C GLY A 328 91.67 -170.45 116.70
N GLU A 329 90.40 -170.68 116.37
CA GLU A 329 89.53 -171.59 117.12
C GLU A 329 89.90 -173.07 116.92
N LEU A 330 90.42 -173.43 115.73
CA LEU A 330 91.01 -174.75 115.47
C LEU A 330 92.30 -174.98 116.26
N ASP A 331 93.12 -173.94 116.45
CA ASP A 331 94.36 -174.03 117.25
C ASP A 331 94.06 -174.07 118.76
N GLN A 332 93.02 -173.37 119.21
CA GLN A 332 92.63 -173.34 120.63
C GLN A 332 91.89 -174.62 121.07
N THR A 333 91.14 -175.26 120.17
CA THR A 333 90.52 -176.58 120.43
C THR A 333 91.54 -177.73 120.37
N PHE A 334 92.62 -177.58 119.59
CA PHE A 334 93.76 -178.50 119.64
C PHE A 334 94.54 -178.38 120.96
N ALA A 335 94.63 -177.18 121.54
CA ALA A 335 95.36 -176.93 122.79
C ALA A 335 94.63 -177.45 124.05
N GLU A 336 93.31 -177.64 124.01
CA GLU A 336 92.53 -178.03 125.21
C GLU A 336 92.31 -179.54 125.38
N LEU A 337 92.56 -180.38 124.37
CA LEU A 337 92.22 -181.82 124.46
C LEU A 337 93.38 -182.79 124.21
N THR A 338 94.47 -182.38 123.56
CA THR A 338 95.74 -183.13 123.68
C THR A 338 96.56 -182.52 124.79
N GLY A 339 96.47 -183.11 125.98
CA GLY A 339 97.66 -183.27 126.79
C GLY A 339 98.72 -184.00 125.95
N TYR A 340 99.60 -183.24 125.31
CA TYR A 340 101.06 -183.24 125.41
C TYR A 340 101.64 -182.14 124.53
#